data_AF-A0A2E0AHA9-F1
#
_entry.id   AF-A0A2E0AHA9-F1
#
_cell.length_a   1.000
_cell.length_b   1.000
_cell.length_c   1.000
_cell.angle_alpha   90.00
_cell.angle_beta   90.00
_cell.angle_gamma   90.00
#
_symmetry.space_group_name_H-M   'P 1'
#
loop_
_entity.id
_entity.type
_entity.pdbx_description
1 polymer ?
#
loop_
_entity_poly.entity_id
_entity_poly.type
_entity_poly.pdbx_seq_one_letter_code
_entity_poly.pdbx_strand_id
1 'polypeptide(L)'
;VLSKAKQKVPHRLYAVCLMANHLHLLLRPDHASELPKLMHWFGWYSAMALNRLSGRCGHFWEARSYATAIAAKDHRHVLKTLRYIHANPKAAGIRKGFYDP
;
A
#
# COMPACT_ATOMS: atom_id res chain seq x y z
N VAL A 1 8.72 -3.42 -6.63
CA VAL A 1 8.63 -3.60 -5.15
C VAL A 1 7.61 -4.65 -4.77
N LEU A 2 6.31 -4.44 -5.07
CA LEU A 2 5.22 -5.34 -4.68
C LEU A 2 5.42 -6.80 -5.14
N SER A 3 5.88 -7.02 -6.38
CA SER A 3 6.21 -8.38 -6.86
C SER A 3 7.29 -9.07 -6.01
N LYS A 4 8.33 -8.34 -5.58
CA LYS A 4 9.39 -8.89 -4.73
C LYS A 4 8.86 -9.20 -3.32
N ALA A 5 8.00 -8.33 -2.79
CA ALA A 5 7.33 -8.58 -1.50
C ALA A 5 6.43 -9.84 -1.57
N LYS A 6 5.69 -10.03 -2.68
CA LYS A 6 4.84 -11.22 -2.91
C LYS A 6 5.63 -12.52 -2.96
N GLN A 7 6.87 -12.50 -3.45
CA GLN A 7 7.77 -13.66 -3.42
C GLN A 7 8.26 -14.02 -2.00
N LYS A 8 8.25 -13.06 -1.07
CA LYS A 8 8.69 -13.28 0.33
C LYS A 8 7.54 -13.67 1.25
N VAL A 9 6.37 -13.09 1.02
CA VAL A 9 5.13 -13.37 1.74
C VAL A 9 4.02 -13.41 0.70
N PRO A 10 3.51 -14.60 0.34
CA PRO A 10 2.34 -14.72 -0.52
C PRO A 10 1.16 -13.92 0.04
N HIS A 11 0.53 -13.12 -0.81
CA HIS A 11 -0.64 -12.34 -0.45
C HIS A 11 -1.41 -11.96 -1.71
N ARG A 12 -2.67 -11.58 -1.50
CA ARG A 12 -3.52 -10.94 -2.51
C ARG A 12 -3.46 -9.44 -2.32
N LEU A 13 -3.42 -8.72 -3.44
CA LEU A 13 -3.45 -7.27 -3.47
C LEU A 13 -4.67 -6.84 -4.28
N TYR A 14 -5.53 -6.02 -3.69
CA TYR A 14 -6.80 -5.60 -4.27
C TYR A 14 -6.81 -4.15 -4.72
N ALA A 15 -6.07 -3.27 -4.03
CA ALA A 15 -5.99 -1.86 -4.39
C ALA A 15 -4.65 -1.25 -3.97
N VAL A 16 -4.22 -0.26 -4.75
CA VAL A 16 -3.01 0.54 -4.52
C VAL A 16 -3.32 1.99 -4.87
N CYS A 17 -2.94 2.92 -4.00
CA CYS A 17 -2.91 4.34 -4.33
C CYS A 17 -1.63 4.97 -3.81
N LEU A 18 -0.76 5.38 -4.71
CA LEU A 18 0.47 6.10 -4.39
C LEU A 18 0.20 7.60 -4.36
N MET A 19 0.53 8.24 -3.25
CA MET A 19 0.47 9.68 -3.06
C MET A 19 1.91 10.23 -2.95
N ALA A 20 2.06 11.56 -3.04
CA ALA A 20 3.39 12.19 -2.96
C ALA A 20 4.09 11.96 -1.60
N ASN A 21 3.32 11.80 -0.52
CA ASN A 21 3.81 11.70 0.85
C ASN A 21 3.49 10.35 1.54
N HIS A 22 2.61 9.52 0.97
CA HIS A 22 2.25 8.22 1.55
C HIS A 22 1.67 7.26 0.50
N LEU A 23 1.29 6.07 0.95
CA LEU A 23 0.71 5.01 0.13
C LEU A 23 -0.46 4.37 0.87
N HIS A 24 -1.50 4.03 0.11
CA HIS A 24 -2.58 3.16 0.58
C HIS A 24 -2.55 1.80 -0.11
N LEU A 25 -2.73 0.74 0.66
CA LEU A 25 -2.83 -0.64 0.18
C LEU A 25 -4.07 -1.33 0.76
N LEU A 26 -4.80 -2.06 -0.08
CA LEU A 26 -5.78 -3.05 0.37
C LEU A 26 -5.27 -4.42 -0.04
N LEU A 27 -4.91 -5.24 0.95
CA LEU A 27 -4.30 -6.54 0.73
C LEU A 27 -4.87 -7.58 1.69
N ARG A 28 -4.66 -8.86 1.37
CA ARG A 28 -4.98 -10.01 2.21
C ARG A 28 -3.78 -10.96 2.22
N PRO A 29 -3.02 -11.06 3.32
CA PRO A 29 -2.10 -12.18 3.50
C PRO A 29 -2.90 -13.47 3.70
N ASP A 30 -2.24 -14.62 3.55
CA ASP A 30 -2.86 -15.91 3.83
C ASP A 30 -3.11 -16.07 5.34
N HIS A 31 -2.18 -15.59 6.17
CA HIS A 31 -2.37 -15.45 7.62
C HIS A 31 -2.16 -14.00 8.10
N ALA A 32 -3.04 -13.53 9.00
CA ALA A 32 -2.98 -12.16 9.52
C ALA A 32 -1.64 -11.85 10.24
N SER A 33 -1.03 -12.85 10.87
CA SER A 33 0.28 -12.75 11.53
C SER A 33 1.44 -12.44 10.57
N GLU A 34 1.25 -12.62 9.26
CA GLU A 34 2.28 -12.34 8.26
C GLU A 34 2.32 -10.87 7.84
N LEU A 35 1.31 -10.08 8.20
CA LEU A 35 1.22 -8.67 7.81
C LEU A 35 2.47 -7.86 8.21
N PRO A 36 3.01 -7.95 9.44
CA PRO A 36 4.22 -7.22 9.79
C PRO A 36 5.44 -7.61 8.94
N LYS A 37 5.58 -8.91 8.62
CA LYS A 37 6.66 -9.42 7.76
C LYS A 37 6.51 -8.93 6.32
N LEU A 38 5.28 -8.91 5.79
CA LEU A 38 4.97 -8.36 4.48
C LEU A 38 5.33 -6.87 4.41
N MET A 39 4.90 -6.08 5.40
CA MET A 39 5.18 -4.65 5.46
C MET A 39 6.66 -4.34 5.64
N HIS A 40 7.41 -5.19 6.36
CA HIS A 40 8.86 -5.10 6.45
C HIS A 40 9.52 -5.23 5.06
N TRP A 41 9.21 -6.29 4.31
CA TRP A 41 9.80 -6.49 2.97
C TRP A 41 9.38 -5.40 1.99
N PHE A 42 8.12 -4.97 2.04
CA PHE A 42 7.65 -3.85 1.22
C PHE A 42 8.45 -2.57 1.53
N GLY A 43 8.55 -2.20 2.82
CA GLY A 43 9.27 -1.02 3.28
C GLY A 43 10.74 -1.06 2.90
N TRP A 44 11.39 -2.21 3.10
CA TRP A 44 12.80 -2.42 2.73
C TRP A 44 13.03 -2.24 1.22
N TYR A 45 12.29 -2.98 0.39
CA TYR A 45 12.48 -2.92 -1.07
C TYR A 45 12.12 -1.55 -1.66
N SER A 46 11.11 -0.87 -1.12
CA SER A 46 10.74 0.48 -1.57
C SER A 46 11.79 1.50 -1.16
N ALA A 47 12.23 1.51 0.10
CA ALA A 47 13.26 2.43 0.56
C ALA A 47 14.55 2.28 -0.26
N MET A 48 15.00 1.05 -0.48
CA MET A 48 16.21 0.77 -1.25
C MET A 48 16.10 1.24 -2.71
N ALA A 49 14.94 0.98 -3.35
CA ALA A 49 14.71 1.40 -4.73
C ALA A 49 14.60 2.93 -4.86
N LEU A 50 13.85 3.57 -3.96
CA LEU A 50 13.58 5.00 -4.03
C LEU A 50 14.82 5.83 -3.68
N ASN A 51 15.58 5.43 -2.66
CA ASN A 51 16.87 6.05 -2.34
C ASN A 51 17.84 5.99 -3.53
N ARG A 52 17.96 4.82 -4.18
CA ARG A 52 18.79 4.67 -5.39
C ARG A 52 18.32 5.57 -6.53
N LEU A 53 17.01 5.62 -6.77
CA LEU A 53 16.43 6.47 -7.82
C LEU A 53 16.64 7.96 -7.56
N SER A 54 16.62 8.39 -6.30
CA SER A 54 16.79 9.79 -5.92
C SER A 54 18.24 10.18 -5.59
N GLY A 55 19.21 9.27 -5.71
CA GLY A 55 20.61 9.52 -5.30
C GLY A 55 20.77 9.81 -3.79
N ARG A 56 19.83 9.35 -2.97
CA ARG A 56 19.82 9.56 -1.51
C ARG A 56 20.29 8.29 -0.78
N CYS A 57 20.70 8.44 0.46
CA CYS A 57 20.95 7.34 1.39
C CYS A 57 20.24 7.58 2.73
N GLY A 58 20.12 6.53 3.55
CA GLY A 58 19.47 6.60 4.86
C GLY A 58 17.98 6.23 4.87
N HIS A 59 17.26 6.68 5.89
CA HIS A 59 15.85 6.36 6.08
C HIS A 59 14.97 7.03 5.00
N PHE A 60 14.10 6.24 4.36
CA PHE A 60 13.13 6.75 3.38
C PHE A 60 11.74 6.95 4.01
N TRP A 61 11.27 5.98 4.80
CA TRP A 61 9.98 6.05 5.48
C TRP A 61 10.13 6.66 6.86
N GLU A 62 9.26 7.61 7.20
CA GLU A 62 9.25 8.30 8.49
C GLU A 62 8.84 7.38 9.64
N ALA A 63 7.81 6.56 9.43
CA ALA A 63 7.21 5.73 10.48
C ALA A 63 6.90 4.31 10.00
N ARG A 64 6.52 3.45 10.95
CA ARG A 64 5.97 2.12 10.65
C ARG A 64 4.60 2.25 9.99
N SER A 65 4.21 1.22 9.24
CA SER A 65 2.89 1.15 8.61
C SER A 65 1.76 1.10 9.65
N TYR A 66 0.68 1.82 9.38
CA TYR A 66 -0.60 1.68 10.06
C TYR A 66 -1.51 0.71 9.29
N ALA A 67 -2.28 -0.12 10.00
CA ALA A 67 -3.20 -1.07 9.40
C ALA A 67 -4.47 -1.22 10.23
N THR A 68 -5.60 -1.40 9.54
CA THR A 68 -6.91 -1.70 10.13
C THR A 68 -7.41 -3.01 9.53
N ALA A 69 -7.77 -3.98 10.38
CA ALA A 69 -8.30 -5.25 9.93
C ALA A 69 -9.76 -5.11 9.46
N ILE A 70 -10.10 -5.76 8.35
CA ILE A 70 -11.47 -5.88 7.84
C ILE A 70 -11.85 -7.36 7.89
N ALA A 71 -13.01 -7.67 8.46
CA ALA A 71 -13.50 -9.04 8.52
C ALA A 71 -13.68 -9.60 7.09
N ALA A 72 -13.16 -10.81 6.84
CA ALA A 72 -13.14 -11.39 5.50
C ALA A 72 -14.54 -11.55 4.86
N LYS A 73 -15.59 -11.67 5.68
CA LYS A 73 -16.98 -11.80 5.22
C LYS A 73 -17.69 -10.46 4.99
N ASP A 74 -17.08 -9.35 5.41
CA ASP A 74 -17.66 -8.01 5.25
C ASP A 74 -17.30 -7.41 3.89
N HIS A 75 -17.89 -7.97 2.83
CA HIS A 75 -17.65 -7.51 1.46
C HIS A 75 -18.01 -6.04 1.25
N ARG A 76 -19.01 -5.52 1.98
CA ARG A 76 -19.42 -4.11 1.88
C ARG A 76 -18.31 -3.18 2.37
N HIS A 77 -17.71 -3.50 3.51
CA HIS A 77 -16.56 -2.73 4.01
C HIS A 77 -15.36 -2.84 3.07
N VAL A 78 -15.04 -4.03 2.56
CA VAL A 78 -13.95 -4.22 1.58
C VAL A 78 -14.16 -3.33 0.33
N LEU A 79 -15.36 -3.31 -0.25
CA LEU A 79 -15.67 -2.49 -1.41
C LEU A 79 -15.64 -0.99 -1.11
N LYS A 80 -16.11 -0.58 0.08
CA LYS A 80 -16.03 0.82 0.53
C LYS A 80 -14.56 1.26 0.66
N THR A 81 -13.71 0.43 1.25
CA THR A 81 -12.27 0.69 1.39
C THR A 81 -11.57 0.74 0.03
N LEU A 82 -11.90 -0.17 -0.89
CA LEU A 82 -11.37 -0.16 -2.26
C LEU A 82 -11.69 1.17 -2.97
N ARG A 83 -12.96 1.61 -2.90
CA ARG A 83 -13.38 2.91 -3.46
C ARG A 83 -12.66 4.07 -2.79
N TYR A 84 -12.54 4.05 -1.47
CA TYR A 84 -11.84 5.09 -0.71
C TYR A 84 -10.38 5.24 -1.14
N ILE A 85 -9.67 4.11 -1.30
CA ILE A 85 -8.27 4.11 -1.73
C ILE A 85 -8.11 4.75 -3.11
N HIS A 86 -8.91 4.34 -4.11
CA HIS A 86 -8.83 4.95 -5.44
C HIS A 86 -9.38 6.38 -5.50
N ALA A 87 -10.25 6.77 -4.57
CA ALA A 87 -10.75 8.14 -4.44
C ALA A 87 -9.73 9.11 -3.86
N ASN A 88 -8.67 8.61 -3.21
CA ASN A 88 -7.78 9.42 -2.40
C ASN A 88 -7.14 10.60 -3.17
N PRO A 89 -6.63 10.44 -4.41
CA PRO A 89 -6.06 11.57 -5.14
C PRO A 89 -7.10 12.64 -5.48
N LYS A 90 -8.35 12.23 -5.77
CA LYS A 90 -9.47 13.17 -5.99
C LYS A 90 -9.84 13.90 -4.70
N ALA A 91 -9.96 13.15 -3.60
CA ALA A 91 -10.28 13.72 -2.29
C ALA A 91 -9.20 14.70 -1.81
N ALA A 92 -7.94 14.46 -2.18
CA ALA A 92 -6.81 15.34 -1.91
C ALA A 92 -6.68 16.52 -2.90
N GLY A 93 -7.61 16.67 -3.85
CA GLY A 93 -7.58 17.76 -4.84
C GLY A 93 -6.46 17.65 -5.90
N ILE A 94 -5.75 16.52 -5.96
CA ILE A 94 -4.66 16.29 -6.93
C ILE A 94 -5.22 16.09 -8.35
N ARG A 95 -6.47 15.64 -8.45
CA ARG A 95 -7.14 15.39 -9.73
C ARG A 95 -8.64 15.63 -9.66
N LYS A 96 -9.27 15.83 -10.82
CA LYS A 96 -10.70 16.13 -10.92
C LYS A 96 -11.59 14.88 -10.81
N GLY A 97 -11.13 13.75 -11.35
CA GLY A 97 -11.91 12.50 -11.49
C GLY A 97 -11.28 11.27 -10.83
N PHE A 98 -11.92 10.11 -11.01
CA PHE A 98 -11.33 8.78 -10.73
C PHE A 98 -10.51 8.23 -11.89
N TYR A 99 -10.75 8.77 -13.08
CA TYR A 99 -10.02 8.49 -14.31
C TYR A 99 -9.68 9.83 -14.96
N ASP A 100 -8.46 9.95 -15.46
CA ASP A 100 -8.03 11.03 -16.34
C ASP A 100 -7.73 10.33 -17.66
N PRO A 101 -8.47 10.63 -18.73
CA PRO A 101 -8.23 10.08 -20.05
C PRO A 101 -6.88 10.53 -20.63
#